data_AF-A0AA40BFC8-F1
#
_entry.id   AF-A0AA40BFC8-F1
#
_cell.length_a   1.000
_cell.length_b   1.000
_cell.length_c   1.000
_cell.angle_alpha   90.00
_cell.angle_beta   90.00
_cell.angle_gamma   90.00
#
_symmetry.space_group_name_H-M   'P 1'
#
loop_
_entity.id
_entity.type
_entity.pdbx_description
1 polymer ?
#
loop_
_entity_poly.entity_id
_entity_poly.type
_entity_poly.pdbx_seq_one_letter_code
_entity_poly.pdbx_strand_id
1 'polypeptide(L)'
;MSTSTSTLTLTNTLTLTNTLTLTNTLTLTLTSTLTLIPPPAPNTPVTGIATPSPIQPGMTSRCQAFYYVRPGDTCAAIAARYSILVGQFIAWNPGARADCASLWANSYACVGVF
;
A
#
# COMPACT_ATOMS: atom_id res chain seq x y z
N MET A 1 22.83 -29.52 -37.09
CA MET A 1 22.28 -28.24 -36.63
C MET A 1 21.85 -28.44 -35.18
N SER A 2 22.75 -28.12 -34.25
CA SER A 2 22.57 -28.36 -32.81
C SER A 2 22.00 -27.10 -32.17
N THR A 3 20.76 -27.15 -31.70
CA THR A 3 20.17 -26.07 -30.90
C THR A 3 19.92 -26.57 -29.49
N SER A 4 20.86 -26.26 -28.61
CA SER A 4 20.70 -26.37 -27.16
C SER A 4 19.55 -25.48 -26.71
N THR A 5 18.54 -26.05 -26.08
CA THR A 5 17.48 -25.29 -25.42
C THR A 5 17.62 -25.50 -23.92
N SER A 6 18.08 -24.47 -23.22
CA SER A 6 18.24 -24.47 -21.77
C SER A 6 16.98 -23.90 -21.12
N THR A 7 16.23 -24.75 -20.42
CA THR A 7 15.06 -24.35 -19.63
C THR A 7 15.50 -24.07 -18.19
N LEU A 8 15.29 -22.85 -17.68
CA LEU A 8 15.53 -22.47 -16.29
C LEU A 8 14.20 -22.49 -15.52
N THR A 9 14.02 -23.48 -14.64
CA THR A 9 12.90 -23.55 -13.68
C THR A 9 13.38 -23.10 -12.31
N LEU A 10 12.87 -21.97 -11.81
CA LEU A 10 13.09 -21.48 -10.45
C LEU A 10 12.00 -22.04 -9.53
N THR A 11 12.31 -23.12 -8.81
CA THR A 11 11.48 -23.65 -7.71
C THR A 11 11.94 -23.02 -6.39
N ASN A 12 11.19 -22.05 -5.88
CA ASN A 12 11.42 -21.49 -4.55
C ASN A 12 10.49 -22.18 -3.55
N THR A 13 10.95 -23.30 -2.99
CA THR A 13 10.27 -24.01 -1.90
C THR A 13 10.91 -23.61 -0.59
N LEU A 14 10.24 -22.76 0.20
CA LEU A 14 10.66 -22.39 1.55
C LEU A 14 9.90 -23.26 2.56
N THR A 15 10.53 -24.34 3.02
CA THR A 15 10.01 -25.16 4.12
C THR A 15 10.54 -24.62 5.45
N LEU A 16 9.65 -24.11 6.30
CA LEU A 16 9.94 -23.78 7.69
C LEU A 16 9.25 -24.79 8.60
N THR A 17 9.96 -25.86 8.96
CA THR A 17 9.60 -26.71 10.10
C THR A 17 10.18 -26.09 11.36
N ASN A 18 9.32 -25.48 12.18
CA ASN A 18 9.66 -25.16 13.55
C ASN A 18 8.56 -25.69 14.47
N THR A 19 8.75 -26.92 14.94
CA THR A 19 7.98 -27.49 16.05
C THR A 19 8.57 -26.98 17.36
N LEU A 20 7.83 -26.10 18.02
CA LEU A 20 7.97 -25.81 19.44
C LEU A 20 6.57 -25.78 20.05
N THR A 21 6.17 -26.91 20.62
CA THR A 21 4.98 -27.05 21.43
C THR A 21 5.24 -26.46 22.81
N LEU A 22 4.55 -25.36 23.13
CA LEU A 22 4.35 -24.89 24.50
C LEU A 22 2.84 -24.89 24.74
N THR A 23 2.36 -25.92 25.43
CA THR A 23 1.00 -26.00 25.95
C THR A 23 0.83 -25.02 27.09
N ASN A 24 0.23 -23.86 26.82
CA ASN A 24 -0.35 -23.02 27.86
C ASN A 24 -1.84 -22.87 27.55
N THR A 25 -2.65 -23.74 28.15
CA THR A 25 -4.12 -23.66 28.09
C THR A 25 -4.57 -22.45 28.89
N LEU A 26 -4.71 -21.31 28.21
CA LEU A 26 -5.42 -20.15 28.73
C LEU A 26 -6.84 -20.18 28.18
N THR A 27 -7.79 -20.68 28.96
CA THR A 27 -9.23 -20.57 28.67
C THR A 27 -9.63 -19.10 28.75
N LEU A 28 -9.73 -18.43 27.60
CA LEU A 28 -10.33 -17.12 27.46
C LEU A 28 -11.84 -17.28 27.27
N THR A 29 -12.60 -16.89 28.29
CA THR A 29 -14.06 -16.71 28.19
C THR A 29 -14.35 -15.61 27.17
N LEU A 30 -14.95 -15.99 26.03
CA LEU A 30 -15.36 -15.07 24.98
C LEU A 30 -16.66 -14.36 25.37
N THR A 31 -16.58 -13.34 26.22
CA THR A 31 -17.69 -12.38 26.35
C THR A 31 -17.67 -11.49 25.12
N SER A 32 -18.49 -11.86 24.13
CA SER A 32 -18.71 -11.11 22.90
C SER A 32 -19.45 -9.80 23.20
N THR A 33 -18.72 -8.77 23.61
CA THR A 33 -19.20 -7.39 23.55
C THR A 33 -19.02 -6.90 22.12
N LEU A 34 -20.13 -6.79 21.37
CA LEU A 34 -20.19 -6.05 20.12
C LEU A 34 -19.98 -4.56 20.45
N THR A 35 -18.74 -4.15 20.65
CA THR A 35 -18.36 -2.76 20.49
C THR A 35 -18.40 -2.48 18.98
N LEU A 36 -19.26 -1.54 18.58
CA LEU A 36 -19.16 -0.88 17.28
C LEU A 36 -17.80 -0.19 17.23
N ILE A 37 -16.75 -0.92 16.86
CA ILE A 37 -15.44 -0.35 16.54
C ILE A 37 -15.72 0.56 15.34
N PRO A 38 -15.58 1.89 15.45
CA PRO A 38 -15.65 2.75 14.29
C PRO A 38 -14.61 2.24 13.28
N PRO A 39 -14.93 2.22 11.96
CA PRO A 39 -14.00 1.76 10.94
C PRO A 39 -12.63 2.39 11.19
N PRO A 40 -11.51 1.65 11.02
CA PRO A 40 -10.18 2.14 11.34
C PRO A 40 -10.01 3.53 10.71
N ALA A 41 -9.74 4.52 11.56
CA ALA A 41 -9.51 5.88 11.12
C ALA A 41 -8.46 5.85 10.00
N PRO A 42 -8.60 6.69 8.96
CA PRO A 42 -7.68 6.68 7.84
C PRO A 42 -6.23 6.75 8.34
N ASN A 43 -5.49 5.67 8.10
CA ASN A 43 -4.04 5.62 7.94
C ASN A 43 -3.25 6.61 8.81
N THR A 44 -3.12 6.29 10.10
CA THR A 44 -2.08 6.91 10.94
C THR A 44 -0.70 6.59 10.36
N PRO A 45 0.10 7.59 9.97
CA PRO A 45 1.43 7.36 9.42
C PRO A 45 2.37 6.81 10.49
N VAL A 46 3.15 5.79 10.12
CA VAL A 46 4.11 5.07 10.98
C VAL A 46 5.31 5.95 11.38
N THR A 47 5.41 7.17 10.85
CA THR A 47 6.54 8.09 11.02
C THR A 47 6.07 9.53 11.06
N GLY A 48 5.77 10.07 12.26
CA GLY A 48 5.92 11.47 12.68
C GLY A 48 5.32 12.65 11.90
N ILE A 49 4.88 12.50 10.66
CA ILE A 49 4.29 13.57 9.86
C ILE A 49 2.78 13.49 9.90
N ALA A 50 2.11 14.63 10.03
CA ALA A 50 0.65 14.66 9.97
C ALA A 50 0.19 14.41 8.53
N THR A 51 -0.68 13.42 8.33
CA THR A 51 -1.35 13.22 7.04
C THR A 51 -2.34 14.36 6.82
N PRO A 52 -2.25 15.10 5.70
CA PRO A 52 -3.16 16.20 5.41
C PRO A 52 -4.56 15.68 5.05
N SER A 53 -5.57 16.54 5.06
CA SER A 53 -6.95 16.22 4.70
C SER A 53 -7.46 17.16 3.62
N PRO A 54 -8.27 16.70 2.63
CA PRO A 54 -8.73 15.32 2.44
C PRO A 54 -7.72 14.47 1.64
N ILE A 55 -7.66 13.16 1.91
CA ILE A 55 -6.85 12.22 1.11
C ILE A 55 -7.72 11.43 0.14
N GLN A 56 -7.14 10.96 -0.97
CA GLN A 56 -7.83 10.01 -1.83
C GLN A 56 -7.91 8.62 -1.18
N PRO A 57 -8.99 7.86 -1.42
CA PRO A 57 -9.09 6.48 -0.96
C PRO A 57 -7.94 5.61 -1.48
N GLY A 58 -7.50 4.67 -0.65
CA GLY A 58 -6.45 3.72 -1.00
C GLY A 58 -5.03 4.28 -0.99
N MET A 59 -4.82 5.56 -0.68
CA MET A 59 -3.46 6.10 -0.49
C MET A 59 -2.71 5.32 0.61
N THR A 60 -1.45 4.96 0.35
CA THR A 60 -0.62 4.20 1.28
C THR A 60 -0.49 4.88 2.65
N SER A 61 -0.48 4.08 3.73
CA SER A 61 -0.25 4.57 5.10
C SER A 61 1.21 4.92 5.38
N ARG A 62 2.14 4.50 4.52
CA ARG A 62 3.57 4.81 4.63
C ARG A 62 3.95 6.12 3.95
N CYS A 63 2.95 6.91 3.55
CA CYS A 63 3.22 8.12 2.80
C CYS A 63 3.97 9.15 3.65
N GLN A 64 5.07 9.64 3.09
CA GLN A 64 5.93 10.64 3.72
C GLN A 64 5.99 11.99 2.99
N ALA A 65 5.49 12.05 1.75
CA ALA A 65 5.36 13.28 0.99
C ALA A 65 4.02 13.30 0.25
N PHE A 66 3.34 14.44 0.28
CA PHE A 66 2.00 14.61 -0.27
C PHE A 66 1.96 15.66 -1.38
N TYR A 67 1.10 15.44 -2.37
CA TYR A 67 0.75 16.40 -3.40
C TYR A 67 -0.75 16.65 -3.42
N TYR A 68 -1.17 17.91 -3.39
CA TYR A 68 -2.58 18.27 -3.55
C TYR A 68 -2.96 18.26 -5.03
N VAL A 69 -3.76 17.27 -5.42
CA VAL A 69 -4.20 17.04 -6.79
C VAL A 69 -5.18 18.14 -7.20
N ARG A 70 -4.85 18.87 -8.27
CA ARG A 70 -5.72 19.89 -8.86
C ARG A 70 -6.56 19.28 -9.98
N PRO A 71 -7.75 19.85 -10.27
CA PRO A 71 -8.51 19.47 -11.46
C PRO A 71 -7.65 19.58 -12.72
N GLY A 72 -7.61 18.52 -13.52
CA GLY A 72 -6.81 18.43 -14.75
C GLY A 72 -5.40 17.86 -14.58
N ASP A 73 -4.94 17.62 -13.34
CA ASP A 73 -3.68 16.91 -13.12
C ASP A 73 -3.77 15.45 -13.60
N THR A 74 -2.63 14.91 -14.04
CA THR A 74 -2.50 13.51 -14.45
C THR A 74 -1.40 12.83 -13.64
N CYS A 75 -1.49 11.50 -13.48
CA CYS A 75 -0.46 10.72 -12.80
C CYS A 75 0.91 10.91 -13.47
N ALA A 76 0.96 11.03 -14.79
CA ALA A 76 2.19 11.28 -15.53
C ALA A 76 2.81 12.65 -15.17
N ALA A 77 2.01 13.71 -15.15
CA ALA A 77 2.48 15.06 -14.81
C ALA A 77 2.97 15.14 -13.35
N ILE A 78 2.22 14.55 -12.41
CA ILE A 78 2.61 14.50 -10.99
C ILE A 78 3.88 13.67 -10.82
N ALA A 79 3.93 12.47 -11.40
CA ALA A 79 5.09 11.59 -11.29
C ALA A 79 6.36 12.26 -11.85
N ALA A 80 6.26 12.90 -13.02
CA ALA A 80 7.35 13.66 -13.61
C ALA A 80 7.83 14.82 -12.72
N ARG A 81 6.89 15.56 -12.10
CA ARG A 81 7.21 16.67 -11.19
C ARG A 81 8.03 16.23 -9.97
N TYR A 82 7.80 15.02 -9.48
CA TYR A 82 8.49 14.46 -8.32
C TYR A 82 9.61 13.48 -8.70
N SER A 83 9.95 13.38 -9.99
CA SER A 83 10.97 12.46 -10.49
C SER A 83 10.77 11.00 -10.07
N ILE A 84 9.51 10.55 -10.00
CA ILE A 84 9.12 9.17 -9.70
C ILE A 84 8.53 8.50 -10.93
N LEU A 85 8.53 7.17 -10.96
CA LEU A 85 7.85 6.40 -11.99
C LEU A 85 6.33 6.49 -11.78
N VAL A 86 5.56 6.52 -12.87
CA VAL A 86 4.08 6.44 -12.79
C VAL A 86 3.65 5.18 -12.03
N GLY A 87 4.33 4.05 -12.24
CA GLY A 87 4.07 2.82 -11.48
C GLY A 87 4.29 2.96 -9.97
N GLN A 88 5.26 3.76 -9.53
CA GLN A 88 5.47 4.06 -8.10
C GLN A 88 4.34 4.93 -7.56
N PHE A 89 3.95 5.97 -8.31
CA PHE A 89 2.82 6.82 -7.95
C PHE A 89 1.53 5.99 -7.81
N ILE A 90 1.22 5.10 -8.76
CA ILE A 90 0.06 4.21 -8.68
C ILE A 90 0.19 3.22 -7.52
N ALA A 91 1.38 2.65 -7.28
CA ALA A 91 1.58 1.74 -6.16
C ALA A 91 1.31 2.39 -4.79
N TRP A 92 1.63 3.68 -4.65
CA TRP A 92 1.33 4.44 -3.43
C TRP A 92 -0.09 4.99 -3.40
N ASN A 93 -0.77 5.02 -4.55
CA ASN A 93 -2.12 5.55 -4.71
C ASN A 93 -3.01 4.60 -5.55
N PRO A 94 -3.27 3.36 -5.09
CA PRO A 94 -4.08 2.40 -5.84
C PRO A 94 -5.50 2.89 -6.16
N GLY A 95 -6.04 3.84 -5.39
CA GLY A 95 -7.33 4.49 -5.70
C GLY A 95 -7.33 5.23 -7.04
N ALA A 96 -6.16 5.70 -7.52
CA ALA A 96 -6.02 6.33 -8.82
C ALA A 96 -6.24 5.35 -9.99
N ARG A 97 -6.15 4.03 -9.73
CA ARG A 97 -6.15 2.91 -10.68
C ARG A 97 -4.97 2.95 -11.66
N ALA A 98 -4.68 1.81 -12.28
CA ALA A 98 -3.54 1.67 -13.19
C ALA A 98 -3.60 2.59 -14.43
N ASP A 99 -4.81 2.92 -14.88
CA ASP A 99 -5.09 3.84 -15.98
C ASP A 99 -5.12 5.32 -15.54
N CYS A 100 -4.89 5.62 -14.26
CA CYS A 100 -5.03 6.94 -13.66
C CYS A 100 -6.46 7.53 -13.77
N ALA A 101 -7.46 6.76 -14.22
CA ALA A 101 -8.79 7.27 -14.50
C ALA A 101 -9.58 7.65 -13.23
N SER A 102 -9.08 7.24 -12.06
CA SER A 102 -9.71 7.51 -10.77
C SER A 102 -8.81 8.33 -9.85
N LEU A 103 -7.93 9.17 -10.42
CA LEU A 103 -7.20 10.17 -9.63
C LEU A 103 -8.16 11.25 -9.12
N TRP A 104 -8.29 11.39 -7.80
CA TRP A 104 -9.25 12.31 -7.19
C TRP A 104 -8.69 13.72 -7.12
N ALA A 105 -9.29 14.64 -7.88
CA ALA A 105 -9.02 16.07 -7.74
C ALA A 105 -9.46 16.61 -6.38
N ASN A 106 -8.85 17.72 -5.96
CA ASN A 106 -9.07 18.41 -4.69
C ASN A 106 -8.76 17.54 -3.46
N SER A 107 -7.86 16.56 -3.60
CA SER A 107 -7.43 15.66 -2.54
C SER A 107 -5.92 15.47 -2.55
N TYR A 108 -5.36 14.96 -1.45
CA TYR A 108 -3.95 14.64 -1.34
C TYR A 108 -3.64 13.23 -1.85
N ALA A 109 -2.59 13.14 -2.67
CA ALA A 109 -1.97 11.92 -3.16
C ALA A 109 -0.56 11.77 -2.58
N CYS A 110 -0.10 10.53 -2.47
CA CYS A 110 1.24 10.23 -2.04
C CYS A 110 2.26 10.37 -3.17
N VAL A 111 3.37 11.03 -2.91
CA VAL A 111 4.48 11.21 -3.87
C VAL A 111 5.83 10.77 -3.31
N GLY A 112 5.85 10.16 -2.12
CA GLY A 112 7.06 9.58 -1.56
C GLY A 112 6.83 8.77 -0.29
N VAL A 113 7.62 7.70 -0.14
CA VAL A 113 7.75 6.87 1.07
C VAL A 113 9.26 6.74 1.32
N PHE A 114 9.81 7.42 2.32
CA PHE A 114 11.26 7.40 2.58
C PHE A 114 11.58 7.12 4.06
#